data_AF-A0A1Q3CLR5-F1
#
_entry.id   AF-A0A1Q3CLR5-F1
#
_cell.length_a   1.000
_cell.length_b   1.000
_cell.length_c   1.000
_cell.angle_alpha   90.00
_cell.angle_beta   90.00
_cell.angle_gamma   90.00
#
_symmetry.space_group_name_H-M   'P 1'
#
loop_
_entity.id
_entity.type
_entity.pdbx_description
1 polymer ?
#
loop_
_entity_poly.entity_id
_entity_poly.type
_entity_poly.pdbx_seq_one_letter_code
_entity_poly.pdbx_strand_id
1 'polypeptide(L)'
;MLATWSDSDESSSEEEEDQEVAQIALMAMNDSDEDEDENEVSELLELLEKFIFENASLKKTIKSLNKENVSLKHELECLSNKSLDNKIISLEKENEILKVEIDALKRTFSKFSNSSEELDKLLGLQRCVFNKAGLGYDEMNNVKDFQKYLEKKDNQKISSSMTCNYCNRHGHTTHTCYRKRNDMHKRNLLLKNKLLKLRTIWVPKGTFCTNPPGPKATWVPKSST
;
A
#
# COMPACT_ATOMS: atom_id res chain seq x y z
N MET A 1 10.51 -37.78 56.73
CA MET A 1 10.93 -39.19 56.70
C MET A 1 12.39 -39.20 56.29
N LEU A 2 13.32 -39.23 57.26
CA LEU A 2 13.94 -40.41 57.91
C LEU A 2 14.98 -41.06 56.96
N ALA A 3 16.26 -41.28 57.29
CA ALA A 3 16.99 -41.17 58.56
C ALA A 3 18.50 -40.95 58.30
N THR A 4 19.18 -40.25 59.21
CA THR A 4 20.64 -40.21 59.37
C THR A 4 21.04 -41.36 60.29
N TRP A 5 21.86 -42.31 59.83
CA TRP A 5 22.39 -43.38 60.66
C TRP A 5 23.69 -42.91 61.31
N SER A 6 23.66 -42.81 62.64
CA SER A 6 24.84 -42.59 63.49
C SER A 6 25.47 -43.92 63.83
N ASP A 7 26.79 -44.02 63.67
CA ASP A 7 27.60 -45.07 64.29
C ASP A 7 27.48 -44.96 65.81
N SER A 8 27.20 -46.09 66.45
CA SER A 8 27.37 -46.27 67.89
C SER A 8 28.17 -47.55 68.07
N ASP A 9 29.47 -47.38 68.29
CA ASP A 9 30.34 -48.42 68.81
C ASP A 9 30.01 -48.58 70.30
N GLU A 10 29.26 -49.64 70.64
CA GLU A 10 29.07 -50.08 72.02
C GLU A 10 29.80 -51.41 72.21
N SER A 11 30.54 -51.47 73.31
CA SER A 11 31.60 -52.41 73.65
C SER A 11 31.15 -53.85 73.92
N SER A 12 32.06 -54.77 73.60
CA SER A 12 32.47 -56.02 74.30
C SER A 12 31.63 -56.55 75.48
N SER A 13 31.31 -57.86 75.43
CA SER A 13 31.24 -58.73 76.62
C SER A 13 31.54 -60.20 76.28
N GLU A 14 32.51 -60.77 77.00
CA GLU A 14 32.81 -62.21 77.12
C GLU A 14 31.63 -62.99 77.73
N GLU A 15 31.44 -64.25 77.32
CA GLU A 15 31.39 -65.42 78.22
C GLU A 15 31.18 -66.71 77.41
N GLU A 16 32.03 -67.71 77.69
CA GLU A 16 31.94 -69.10 77.24
C GLU A 16 30.69 -69.75 77.84
N GLU A 17 29.90 -70.45 77.02
CA GLU A 17 29.11 -71.58 77.49
C GLU A 17 28.99 -72.62 76.37
N ASP A 18 29.65 -73.76 76.58
CA ASP A 18 29.63 -74.94 75.73
C ASP A 18 28.20 -75.47 75.61
N GLN A 19 27.53 -75.15 74.51
CA GLN A 19 26.30 -75.83 74.11
C GLN A 19 26.60 -76.74 72.92
N GLU A 20 26.69 -78.03 73.20
CA GLU A 20 26.78 -79.11 72.20
C GLU A 20 25.54 -79.08 71.29
N VAL A 21 25.61 -78.31 70.21
CA VAL A 21 24.61 -78.32 69.15
C VAL A 21 24.81 -79.59 68.34
N ALA A 22 23.92 -80.56 68.55
CA ALA A 22 23.87 -81.81 67.80
C ALA A 22 23.82 -81.53 66.27
N GLN A 23 24.90 -81.87 65.57
CA GLN A 23 24.99 -81.83 64.11
C GLN A 23 24.16 -82.98 63.50
N ILE A 24 22.84 -82.81 63.44
CA ILE A 24 21.89 -83.76 62.82
C ILE A 24 21.80 -83.51 61.30
N ALA A 25 22.93 -83.42 60.60
CA ALA A 25 22.93 -83.26 59.14
C ALA A 25 24.26 -83.62 58.43
N LEU A 26 25.06 -84.56 58.93
CA LEU A 26 26.28 -85.02 58.25
C LEU A 26 26.19 -86.44 57.69
N MET A 27 25.03 -87.09 57.74
CA MET A 27 24.87 -88.50 57.38
C MET A 27 24.15 -88.73 56.04
N ALA A 28 24.00 -87.70 55.22
CA ALA A 28 23.30 -87.77 53.93
C ALA A 28 24.18 -87.34 52.73
N MET A 29 25.50 -87.46 52.86
CA MET A 29 26.38 -87.45 51.68
C MET A 29 26.43 -88.88 51.17
N ASN A 30 25.43 -89.21 50.36
CA ASN A 30 25.45 -90.35 49.47
C ASN A 30 26.68 -90.15 48.56
N ASP A 31 27.55 -91.17 48.45
CA ASP A 31 28.63 -91.22 47.46
C ASP A 31 28.00 -91.19 46.05
N SER A 32 27.66 -90.00 45.58
CA SER A 32 27.01 -89.74 44.30
C SER A 32 27.83 -88.66 43.63
N ASP A 33 28.80 -89.10 42.83
CA ASP A 33 29.41 -88.39 41.71
C ASP A 33 29.65 -86.88 41.96
N GLU A 34 30.63 -86.57 42.81
CA GLU A 34 31.16 -85.20 43.05
C GLU A 34 31.68 -84.53 41.76
N ASP A 35 31.86 -85.28 40.68
CA ASP A 35 32.40 -84.80 39.39
C ASP A 35 31.34 -84.13 38.48
N GLU A 36 30.03 -84.37 38.70
CA GLU A 36 28.96 -83.85 37.82
C GLU A 36 28.62 -82.38 38.16
N ASP A 37 28.64 -82.02 39.46
CA ASP A 37 28.32 -80.68 39.96
C ASP A 37 29.45 -79.64 39.73
N GLU A 38 30.73 -80.05 39.78
CA GLU A 38 31.87 -79.14 39.53
C GLU A 38 31.92 -78.63 38.08
N ASN A 39 31.48 -79.46 37.13
CA ASN A 39 31.46 -79.12 35.71
C ASN A 39 30.38 -78.05 35.39
N GLU A 40 29.20 -78.13 36.01
CA GLU A 40 28.14 -77.11 35.86
C GLU A 40 28.52 -75.76 36.48
N VAL A 41 29.21 -75.76 37.63
CA VAL A 41 29.69 -74.53 38.29
C VAL A 41 30.75 -73.82 37.43
N SER A 42 31.62 -74.59 36.78
CA SER A 42 32.65 -74.05 35.87
C SER A 42 32.02 -73.39 34.64
N GLU A 43 31.00 -74.00 34.04
CA GLU A 43 30.29 -73.45 32.89
C GLU A 43 29.52 -72.16 33.24
N LEU A 44 28.94 -72.09 34.46
CA LEU A 44 28.30 -70.87 34.97
C LEU A 44 29.30 -69.73 35.22
N LEU A 45 30.52 -70.02 35.69
CA LEU A 45 31.58 -69.02 35.87
C LEU A 45 32.02 -68.41 34.53
N GLU A 46 32.20 -69.23 33.49
CA GLU A 46 32.53 -68.75 32.15
C GLU A 46 31.43 -67.84 31.58
N LEU A 47 30.16 -68.21 31.78
CA LEU A 47 29.02 -67.37 31.39
C LEU A 47 29.00 -66.04 32.15
N LEU A 48 29.31 -66.05 33.45
CA LEU A 48 29.36 -64.85 34.28
C LEU A 48 30.46 -63.90 33.81
N GLU A 49 31.67 -64.40 33.55
CA GLU A 49 32.77 -63.59 33.01
C GLU A 49 32.40 -62.94 31.68
N LYS A 50 31.78 -63.71 30.77
CA LYS A 50 31.30 -63.20 29.49
C LYS A 50 30.27 -62.08 29.67
N PHE A 51 29.33 -62.24 30.60
CA PHE A 51 28.32 -61.23 30.90
C PHE A 51 28.91 -59.96 31.52
N ILE A 52 29.93 -60.09 32.37
CA ILE A 52 30.69 -58.95 32.93
C ILE A 52 31.41 -58.18 31.80
N PHE A 53 32.04 -58.91 30.88
CA PHE A 53 32.72 -58.31 29.72
C PHE A 53 31.74 -57.55 28.82
N GLU A 54 30.60 -58.15 28.49
CA GLU A 54 29.54 -57.51 27.70
C GLU A 54 29.02 -56.24 28.41
N ASN A 55 28.74 -56.29 29.71
CA ASN A 55 28.32 -55.12 30.49
C ASN A 55 29.36 -54.01 30.50
N ALA A 56 30.65 -54.35 30.60
CA ALA A 56 31.74 -53.37 30.51
C ALA A 56 31.80 -52.72 29.11
N SER A 57 31.56 -53.49 28.06
CA SER A 57 31.49 -53.00 26.68
C SER A 57 30.29 -52.04 26.48
N LEU A 58 29.10 -52.43 26.96
CA LEU A 58 27.89 -51.62 26.91
C LEU A 58 28.05 -50.32 27.70
N LYS A 59 28.69 -50.37 28.87
CA LYS A 59 28.97 -49.18 29.67
C LYS A 59 29.89 -48.20 28.91
N LYS A 60 30.84 -48.69 28.11
CA LYS A 60 31.69 -47.85 27.26
C LYS A 60 30.89 -47.24 26.11
N THR A 61 30.04 -48.00 25.43
CA THR A 61 29.21 -47.49 24.32
C THR A 61 28.21 -46.44 24.83
N ILE A 62 27.55 -46.67 25.96
CA ILE A 62 26.66 -45.69 26.61
C ILE A 62 27.39 -44.39 26.92
N LYS A 63 28.62 -44.46 27.46
CA LYS A 63 29.43 -43.26 27.71
C LYS A 63 29.79 -42.51 26.43
N SER A 64 30.08 -43.22 25.34
CA SER A 64 30.34 -42.61 24.03
C SER A 64 29.10 -41.89 23.50
N LEU A 65 27.96 -42.59 23.47
CA LEU A 65 26.68 -42.05 23.01
C LEU A 65 26.22 -40.85 23.84
N ASN A 66 26.45 -40.87 25.16
CA ASN A 66 26.13 -39.72 26.01
C ASN A 66 26.96 -38.48 25.67
N LYS A 67 28.25 -38.64 25.34
CA LYS A 67 29.09 -37.52 24.90
C LYS A 67 28.60 -36.94 23.57
N GLU A 68 28.26 -37.81 22.62
CA GLU A 68 27.71 -37.41 21.33
C GLU A 68 26.38 -36.67 21.48
N ASN A 69 25.47 -37.19 22.31
CA ASN A 69 24.20 -36.53 22.63
C ASN A 69 24.39 -35.13 23.24
N VAL A 70 25.39 -34.94 24.11
CA VAL A 70 25.70 -33.62 24.66
C VAL A 70 26.24 -32.69 23.58
N SER A 71 27.10 -33.18 22.68
CA SER A 71 27.61 -32.39 21.55
C SER A 71 26.49 -31.95 20.61
N LEU A 72 25.62 -32.88 20.21
CA LEU A 72 24.49 -32.61 19.32
C LEU A 72 23.51 -31.62 19.93
N LYS A 73 23.22 -31.72 21.24
CA LYS A 73 22.39 -30.73 21.95
C LYS A 73 23.00 -29.33 21.89
N HIS A 74 24.30 -29.21 22.11
CA HIS A 74 25.00 -27.93 22.06
C HIS A 74 25.01 -27.33 20.64
N GLU A 75 25.18 -28.15 19.61
CA GLU A 75 25.10 -27.71 18.21
C GLU A 75 23.71 -27.19 17.84
N LEU A 76 22.65 -27.90 18.26
CA LEU A 76 21.27 -27.46 18.05
C LEU A 76 20.99 -26.11 18.74
N GLU A 77 21.45 -25.95 19.97
CA GLU A 77 21.31 -24.69 20.72
C GLU A 77 22.06 -23.52 20.03
N CYS A 78 23.28 -23.77 19.54
CA CYS A 78 24.05 -22.77 18.80
C CYS A 78 23.40 -22.37 17.47
N LEU A 79 22.83 -23.32 16.73
CA LEU A 79 22.17 -23.08 15.44
C LEU A 79 20.84 -22.33 15.60
N SER A 80 20.07 -22.66 16.63
CA SER A 80 18.74 -22.08 16.86
C SER A 80 18.78 -20.58 17.16
N ASN A 81 19.77 -20.10 17.93
CA ASN A 81 19.61 -18.82 18.64
C ASN A 81 20.38 -17.62 18.06
N LYS A 82 21.28 -17.80 17.08
CA LYS A 82 22.15 -16.69 16.64
C LYS A 82 21.97 -16.26 15.20
N SER A 83 21.75 -17.20 14.28
CA SER A 83 21.65 -16.86 12.87
C SER A 83 20.25 -16.36 12.48
N LEU A 84 19.21 -17.02 13.01
CA LEU A 84 17.83 -16.71 12.67
C LEU A 84 17.37 -15.42 13.31
N ASP A 85 17.65 -15.21 14.60
CA ASP A 85 17.22 -14.02 15.34
C ASP A 85 17.75 -12.72 14.71
N ASN A 86 19.03 -12.70 14.32
CA ASN A 86 19.61 -11.54 13.65
C ASN A 86 18.96 -11.26 12.29
N LYS A 87 18.63 -12.31 11.54
CA LYS A 87 17.94 -12.17 10.25
C LYS A 87 16.50 -11.69 10.44
N ILE A 88 15.80 -12.20 11.45
CA ILE A 88 14.45 -11.77 11.83
C ILE A 88 14.46 -10.28 12.19
N ILE A 89 15.35 -9.86 13.09
CA ILE A 89 15.48 -8.44 13.51
C ILE A 89 15.79 -7.55 12.31
N SER A 90 16.67 -7.99 11.40
CA SER A 90 16.99 -7.24 10.18
C SER A 90 15.76 -7.07 9.28
N LEU A 91 15.01 -8.14 9.05
CA LEU A 91 13.81 -8.14 8.22
C LEU A 91 12.66 -7.34 8.86
N GLU A 92 12.53 -7.37 10.17
CA GLU A 92 11.53 -6.57 10.90
C GLU A 92 11.80 -5.07 10.71
N LYS A 93 13.05 -4.64 10.86
CA LYS A 93 13.45 -3.24 10.63
C LYS A 93 13.22 -2.80 9.18
N GLU A 94 13.56 -3.64 8.22
CA GLU A 94 13.31 -3.35 6.80
C GLU A 94 11.80 -3.22 6.52
N ASN A 95 10.97 -4.10 7.08
CA ASN A 95 9.53 -4.02 6.97
C ASN A 95 8.94 -2.75 7.61
N GLU A 96 9.47 -2.30 8.75
CA GLU A 96 9.07 -1.03 9.35
C GLU A 96 9.39 0.16 8.44
N ILE A 97 10.59 0.21 7.86
CA ILE A 97 11.00 1.26 6.92
C ILE A 97 10.08 1.26 5.68
N LEU A 98 9.85 0.08 5.08
CA LEU A 98 9.00 -0.04 3.90
C LEU A 98 7.56 0.39 4.17
N LYS A 99 7.00 0.12 5.36
CA LYS A 99 5.67 0.61 5.74
C LYS A 99 5.62 2.14 5.79
N VAL A 100 6.64 2.78 6.37
CA VAL A 100 6.72 4.25 6.42
C VAL A 100 6.83 4.86 5.02
N GLU A 101 7.63 4.25 4.13
CA GLU A 101 7.76 4.68 2.74
C GLU A 101 6.45 4.52 1.97
N ILE A 102 5.75 3.40 2.12
CA ILE A 102 4.43 3.18 1.52
C ILE A 102 3.43 4.25 1.97
N ASP A 103 3.40 4.57 3.27
CA ASP A 103 2.52 5.63 3.78
C ASP A 103 2.90 7.01 3.23
N ALA A 104 4.19 7.31 3.10
CA ALA A 104 4.66 8.55 2.48
C ALA A 104 4.26 8.64 1.00
N LEU A 105 4.49 7.57 0.23
CA LEU A 105 4.10 7.45 -1.17
C LEU A 105 2.59 7.54 -1.37
N LYS A 106 1.80 6.92 -0.47
CA LYS A 106 0.34 7.01 -0.52
C LYS A 106 -0.15 8.44 -0.29
N ARG A 107 0.50 9.18 0.62
CA ARG A 107 0.20 10.62 0.84
C ARG A 107 0.56 11.46 -0.38
N THR A 108 1.71 11.23 -1.01
CA THR A 108 2.10 11.99 -2.22
C THR A 108 1.19 11.66 -3.40
N PHE A 109 0.84 10.39 -3.59
CA PHE A 109 -0.10 9.95 -4.62
C PHE A 109 -1.49 10.54 -4.44
N SER A 110 -2.01 10.59 -3.21
CA SER A 110 -3.29 11.25 -2.93
C SER A 110 -3.27 12.73 -3.27
N LYS A 111 -2.19 13.46 -2.91
CA LYS A 111 -2.03 14.88 -3.29
C LYS A 111 -1.98 15.06 -4.81
N PHE A 112 -1.22 14.20 -5.49
CA PHE A 112 -1.11 14.22 -6.95
C PHE A 112 -2.48 13.96 -7.61
N SER A 113 -3.20 12.93 -7.15
CA SER A 113 -4.54 12.60 -7.64
C SER A 113 -5.52 13.76 -7.47
N ASN A 114 -5.52 14.42 -6.30
CA ASN A 114 -6.39 15.57 -6.05
C ASN A 114 -6.05 16.75 -6.98
N SER A 115 -4.75 17.04 -7.15
CA SER A 115 -4.31 18.10 -8.08
C SER A 115 -4.64 17.79 -9.54
N SER A 116 -4.61 16.52 -9.94
CA SER A 116 -5.01 16.07 -11.28
C SER A 116 -6.50 16.30 -11.49
N GLU A 117 -7.34 15.95 -10.52
CA GLU A 117 -8.79 16.15 -10.60
C GLU A 117 -9.16 17.64 -10.66
N GLU A 118 -8.47 18.48 -9.88
CA GLU A 118 -8.61 19.95 -9.95
C GLU A 118 -8.22 20.50 -11.32
N LEU A 119 -7.11 20.01 -11.89
CA LEU A 119 -6.68 20.37 -13.24
C LEU A 119 -7.71 19.96 -14.29
N ASP A 120 -8.24 18.74 -14.20
CA ASP A 120 -9.27 18.24 -15.12
C ASP A 120 -10.55 19.07 -15.05
N LYS A 121 -10.97 19.49 -13.85
CA LYS A 121 -12.10 20.41 -13.65
C LYS A 121 -11.83 21.77 -14.31
N LEU A 122 -10.65 22.36 -14.11
CA LEU A 122 -10.26 23.64 -14.74
C LEU A 122 -10.23 23.54 -16.27
N LEU A 123 -9.59 22.49 -16.80
CA LEU A 123 -9.54 22.21 -18.23
C LEU A 123 -10.91 21.88 -18.80
N GLY A 124 -11.84 21.34 -18.01
CA GLY A 124 -13.24 21.15 -18.35
C GLY A 124 -14.03 22.46 -18.48
N LEU A 125 -13.79 23.41 -17.57
CA LEU A 125 -14.45 24.72 -17.54
C LEU A 125 -13.93 25.67 -18.64
N GLN A 126 -12.66 25.58 -19.03
CA GLN A 126 -12.06 26.42 -20.08
C GLN A 126 -12.53 26.07 -21.50
N ARG A 127 -13.34 25.02 -21.68
CA ARG A 127 -13.76 24.52 -22.99
C ARG A 127 -14.87 25.38 -23.59
N CYS A 128 -14.51 26.26 -24.51
CA CYS A 128 -15.48 26.78 -25.47
C CYS A 128 -15.86 25.61 -26.41
N VAL A 129 -17.16 25.27 -26.49
CA VAL A 129 -17.76 24.12 -27.21
C VAL A 129 -17.24 23.93 -28.65
N PHE A 130 -16.69 24.98 -29.26
CA PHE A 130 -16.22 25.01 -30.64
C PHE A 130 -14.75 24.59 -30.84
N ASN A 131 -13.94 24.48 -29.78
CA ASN A 131 -12.52 24.10 -29.90
C ASN A 131 -12.35 22.58 -29.87
N LYS A 132 -12.16 21.98 -31.06
CA LYS A 132 -11.96 20.52 -31.28
C LYS A 132 -10.48 20.10 -31.33
N ALA A 133 -9.58 20.89 -30.78
CA ALA A 133 -8.16 20.61 -30.78
C ALA A 133 -7.52 21.03 -29.44
N GLY A 134 -6.57 20.24 -28.95
CA GLY A 134 -5.80 20.54 -27.74
C GLY A 134 -5.73 19.39 -26.73
N LEU A 135 -4.86 19.56 -25.73
CA LEU A 135 -4.73 18.66 -24.59
C LEU A 135 -6.07 18.55 -23.83
N GLY A 136 -6.54 17.32 -23.61
CA GLY A 136 -7.80 17.03 -22.93
C GLY A 136 -9.06 17.03 -23.82
N TYR A 137 -8.92 17.12 -25.15
CA TYR A 137 -10.02 16.81 -26.07
C TYR A 137 -10.29 15.31 -26.05
N ASP A 138 -11.49 14.95 -25.56
CA ASP A 138 -12.00 13.59 -25.59
C ASP A 138 -13.19 13.54 -26.57
N GLU A 139 -12.94 12.96 -27.74
CA GLU A 139 -13.92 12.80 -28.81
C GLU A 139 -15.16 12.01 -28.34
N MET A 140 -15.04 11.23 -27.25
CA MET A 140 -16.13 10.42 -26.71
C MET A 140 -17.15 11.23 -25.89
N ASN A 141 -16.80 12.43 -25.43
CA ASN A 141 -17.64 13.28 -24.59
C ASN A 141 -18.43 14.36 -25.37
N ASN A 142 -18.66 14.15 -26.67
CA ASN A 142 -19.44 15.05 -27.51
C ASN A 142 -20.90 15.17 -26.99
N VAL A 143 -21.13 16.15 -26.13
CA VAL A 143 -22.46 16.54 -25.66
C VAL A 143 -23.31 16.94 -26.88
N LYS A 144 -24.30 16.10 -27.21
CA LYS A 144 -25.26 16.29 -28.32
C LYS A 144 -26.15 17.53 -28.16
N ASP A 145 -26.07 18.25 -27.04
CA ASP A 145 -27.03 19.28 -26.67
C ASP A 145 -27.02 20.53 -27.58
N PHE A 146 -25.94 20.75 -28.34
CA PHE A 146 -25.88 21.89 -29.26
C PHE A 146 -26.55 21.65 -30.61
N GLN A 147 -26.84 20.40 -30.98
CA GLN A 147 -27.55 20.10 -32.21
C GLN A 147 -29.00 20.61 -32.17
N LYS A 148 -29.59 20.66 -30.97
CA LYS A 148 -30.95 21.16 -30.73
C LYS A 148 -31.11 22.67 -30.96
N TYR A 149 -30.01 23.44 -30.89
CA TYR A 149 -30.03 24.89 -31.10
C TYR A 149 -29.76 25.30 -32.56
N LEU A 150 -29.07 24.46 -33.34
CA LEU A 150 -28.79 24.72 -34.75
C LEU A 150 -29.96 24.30 -35.66
N GLU A 151 -30.70 23.26 -35.31
CA GLU A 151 -31.80 22.72 -36.16
C GLU A 151 -33.07 23.60 -36.19
N LYS A 152 -33.14 24.70 -35.43
CA LYS A 152 -34.34 25.56 -35.33
C LYS A 152 -34.17 26.97 -35.92
N LYS A 153 -33.41 27.15 -37.01
CA LYS A 153 -33.34 28.48 -37.66
C LYS A 153 -33.75 28.55 -39.12
N ASP A 154 -33.92 27.42 -39.81
CA ASP A 154 -34.22 27.47 -41.25
C ASP A 154 -35.70 27.30 -41.60
N ASN A 155 -36.56 26.94 -40.62
CA ASN A 155 -38.00 26.71 -40.87
C ASN A 155 -38.95 27.60 -40.06
N GLN A 156 -38.44 28.59 -39.34
CA GLN A 156 -39.33 29.62 -38.81
C GLN A 156 -39.56 30.64 -39.93
N LYS A 157 -40.67 30.46 -40.66
CA LYS A 157 -41.36 31.52 -41.42
C LYS A 157 -40.99 32.85 -40.78
N ILE A 158 -40.16 33.64 -41.47
CA ILE A 158 -39.81 35.01 -41.08
C ILE A 158 -41.14 35.73 -41.04
N SER A 159 -41.70 35.75 -39.84
CA SER A 159 -43.03 36.26 -39.56
C SER A 159 -43.06 37.68 -40.10
N SER A 160 -44.14 37.96 -40.80
CA SER A 160 -44.52 39.16 -41.56
C SER A 160 -44.39 40.51 -40.81
N SER A 161 -43.71 40.55 -39.66
CA SER A 161 -43.49 41.69 -38.79
C SER A 161 -42.14 42.40 -38.97
N MET A 162 -41.16 41.84 -39.69
CA MET A 162 -39.85 42.50 -39.82
C MET A 162 -39.89 43.60 -40.89
N THR A 163 -40.07 44.85 -40.47
CA THR A 163 -40.02 46.04 -41.32
C THR A 163 -38.62 46.63 -41.37
N CYS A 164 -38.23 47.11 -42.55
CA CYS A 164 -36.97 47.81 -42.73
C CYS A 164 -37.11 49.27 -42.29
N ASN A 165 -36.35 49.73 -41.29
CA ASN A 165 -36.37 51.13 -40.83
C ASN A 165 -35.89 52.16 -41.88
N TYR A 166 -35.29 51.74 -43.00
CA TYR A 166 -34.84 52.64 -44.07
C TYR A 166 -35.91 52.84 -45.15
N CYS A 167 -36.62 51.77 -45.54
CA CYS A 167 -37.58 51.83 -46.64
C CYS A 167 -39.02 51.50 -46.25
N ASN A 168 -39.27 51.23 -44.96
CA ASN A 168 -40.56 50.90 -44.36
C ASN A 168 -41.30 49.74 -45.05
N ARG A 169 -40.56 48.81 -45.69
CA ARG A 169 -41.11 47.60 -46.31
C ARG A 169 -40.84 46.37 -45.43
N HIS A 170 -41.76 45.43 -45.46
CA HIS A 170 -41.71 44.18 -44.70
C HIS A 170 -40.77 43.16 -45.37
N GLY A 171 -40.29 42.19 -44.59
CA GLY A 171 -39.55 41.01 -45.07
C GLY A 171 -38.02 41.14 -45.09
N HIS A 172 -37.44 42.27 -44.67
CA HIS A 172 -35.98 42.44 -44.61
C HIS A 172 -35.55 43.49 -43.57
N THR A 173 -34.30 43.43 -43.14
CA THR A 173 -33.70 44.39 -42.19
C THR A 173 -33.04 45.56 -42.90
N THR A 174 -32.75 46.64 -42.16
CA THR A 174 -31.99 47.80 -42.67
C THR A 174 -30.63 47.43 -43.28
N HIS A 175 -29.96 46.38 -42.77
CA HIS A 175 -28.67 45.92 -43.31
C HIS A 175 -28.81 45.19 -44.66
N THR A 176 -29.96 44.54 -44.88
CA THR A 176 -30.25 43.77 -46.10
C THR A 176 -31.10 44.55 -47.12
N CYS A 177 -31.40 45.82 -46.83
CA CYS A 177 -32.21 46.68 -47.68
C CYS A 177 -31.52 47.05 -49.00
N TYR A 178 -32.12 46.61 -50.11
CA TYR A 178 -31.65 46.91 -51.47
C TYR A 178 -31.60 48.41 -51.77
N ARG A 179 -32.62 49.19 -51.33
CA ARG A 179 -32.64 50.65 -51.52
C ARG A 179 -31.48 51.35 -50.81
N LYS A 180 -31.22 51.00 -49.54
CA LYS A 180 -30.09 51.54 -48.77
C LYS A 180 -28.75 51.21 -49.43
N ARG A 181 -28.59 49.96 -49.89
CA ARG A 181 -27.38 49.50 -50.57
C ARG A 181 -27.14 50.27 -51.87
N ASN A 182 -28.18 50.49 -52.67
CA ASN A 182 -28.09 51.26 -53.91
C ASN A 182 -27.79 52.75 -53.66
N ASP A 183 -28.39 53.36 -52.64
CA ASP A 183 -28.10 54.77 -52.31
C ASP A 183 -26.66 54.95 -51.81
N MET A 184 -26.15 53.99 -51.04
CA MET A 184 -24.74 53.94 -50.65
C MET A 184 -23.83 53.76 -51.86
N HIS A 185 -24.17 52.88 -52.79
CA HIS A 185 -23.41 52.69 -54.02
C HIS A 185 -23.39 53.97 -54.87
N LYS A 186 -24.53 54.66 -55.02
CA LYS A 186 -24.61 55.95 -55.72
C LYS A 186 -23.78 57.02 -55.02
N ARG A 187 -23.87 57.15 -53.69
CA ARG A 187 -23.01 58.08 -52.92
C ARG A 187 -21.54 57.77 -53.11
N ASN A 188 -21.15 56.50 -53.02
CA ASN A 188 -19.76 56.08 -53.22
C ASN A 188 -19.27 56.37 -54.65
N LEU A 189 -20.13 56.19 -55.67
CA LEU A 189 -19.82 56.54 -57.05
C LEU A 189 -19.65 58.06 -57.23
N LEU A 190 -20.53 58.87 -56.62
CA LEU A 190 -20.44 60.33 -56.64
C LEU A 190 -19.22 60.86 -55.86
N LEU A 191 -18.83 60.20 -54.76
CA LEU A 191 -17.57 60.47 -54.06
C LEU A 191 -16.36 60.12 -54.94
N LYS A 192 -16.38 58.94 -55.58
CA LYS A 192 -15.30 58.47 -56.46
C LYS A 192 -15.08 59.38 -57.67
N ASN A 193 -16.18 59.90 -58.23
CA ASN A 193 -16.17 60.86 -59.33
C ASN A 193 -15.95 62.33 -58.86
N LYS A 194 -15.61 62.57 -57.59
CA LYS A 194 -15.38 63.89 -56.97
C LYS A 194 -16.54 64.90 -57.09
N LEU A 195 -17.75 64.45 -57.42
CA LEU A 195 -18.95 65.27 -57.52
C LEU A 195 -19.56 65.58 -56.14
N LEU A 196 -19.29 64.74 -55.14
CA LEU A 196 -19.59 65.00 -53.73
C LEU A 196 -18.30 65.16 -52.92
N LYS A 197 -18.09 66.34 -52.32
CA LYS A 197 -17.00 66.57 -51.36
C LYS A 197 -17.54 66.37 -49.94
N LEU A 198 -17.12 65.31 -49.26
CA LEU A 198 -17.35 65.19 -47.81
C LEU A 198 -16.28 66.00 -47.07
N ARG A 199 -16.70 66.87 -46.15
CA ARG A 199 -15.80 67.58 -45.24
C ARG A 199 -15.43 66.63 -44.10
N THR A 200 -14.26 66.00 -44.18
CA THR A 200 -13.71 65.21 -43.08
C THR A 200 -12.93 66.14 -42.15
N ILE A 201 -13.32 66.21 -40.89
CA ILE A 201 -12.58 66.93 -39.84
C ILE A 201 -11.65 65.93 -39.17
N TRP A 202 -10.37 66.27 -39.03
CA TRP A 202 -9.41 65.44 -38.31
C TRP A 202 -9.65 65.60 -36.81
N VAL A 203 -9.90 64.49 -36.11
CA VAL A 203 -10.16 64.50 -34.67
C VAL A 203 -9.11 63.61 -33.97
N PRO A 204 -8.34 64.12 -32.99
CA PRO A 204 -7.33 63.34 -32.28
C PRO A 204 -7.93 62.12 -31.56
N LYS A 205 -7.28 60.96 -31.63
CA LYS A 205 -7.72 59.74 -30.90
C LYS A 205 -7.80 60.05 -29.39
N GLY A 206 -8.96 59.82 -28.77
CA GLY A 206 -9.22 60.07 -27.34
C GLY A 206 -10.15 61.24 -27.01
N THR A 207 -10.59 62.02 -28.01
CA THR A 207 -11.53 63.15 -27.82
C THR A 207 -13.00 62.75 -27.80
N PHE A 208 -13.35 61.54 -28.25
CA PHE A 208 -14.69 61.00 -28.09
C PHE A 208 -14.78 60.35 -26.71
N CYS A 209 -15.54 60.97 -25.80
CA CYS A 209 -15.94 60.32 -24.55
C CYS A 209 -16.70 59.03 -24.90
N THR A 210 -16.06 57.87 -24.75
CA THR A 210 -16.66 56.55 -25.02
C THR A 210 -17.70 56.14 -23.97
N ASN A 211 -17.99 57.01 -23.01
CA ASN A 211 -19.05 56.84 -22.03
C ASN A 211 -19.55 58.22 -21.55
N PRO A 212 -20.42 58.93 -22.29
CA PRO A 212 -21.09 60.09 -21.72
C PRO A 212 -21.88 59.62 -20.50
N PRO A 213 -21.70 60.21 -19.31
CA PRO A 213 -22.50 59.84 -18.15
C PRO A 213 -23.98 59.99 -18.51
N GLY A 214 -24.74 58.91 -18.32
CA GLY A 214 -26.17 58.92 -18.54
C GLY A 214 -26.85 60.05 -17.73
N PRO A 215 -28.05 60.48 -18.11
CA PRO A 215 -28.69 61.74 -17.68
C PRO A 215 -28.98 61.90 -16.16
N LYS A 216 -28.43 61.06 -15.29
CA LYS A 216 -28.65 61.06 -13.84
C LYS A 216 -27.38 61.10 -12.97
N ALA A 217 -26.18 61.27 -13.54
CA ALA A 217 -24.95 61.39 -12.75
C ALA A 217 -24.57 62.87 -12.52
N THR A 218 -25.30 63.57 -11.65
CA THR A 218 -24.85 64.86 -11.09
C THR A 218 -23.80 64.61 -10.00
N TRP A 219 -22.61 65.15 -10.22
CA TRP A 219 -21.49 65.12 -9.27
C TRP A 219 -21.85 65.97 -8.04
N VAL A 220 -21.88 65.37 -6.84
CA VAL A 220 -22.01 66.12 -5.57
C VAL A 220 -20.61 66.22 -4.94
N PRO A 221 -20.09 67.41 -4.61
CA PRO A 221 -18.83 67.52 -3.91
C PRO A 221 -18.98 66.99 -2.48
N LYS A 222 -18.01 66.19 -2.02
CA LYS A 222 -17.92 65.77 -0.63
C LYS A 222 -17.56 66.99 0.23
N SER A 223 -18.40 67.31 1.21
CA SER A 223 -18.09 68.32 2.23
C SER A 223 -16.90 67.85 3.07
N SER A 224 -15.84 68.64 3.08
CA SER A 224 -14.74 68.54 4.04
C SER A 224 -15.18 69.17 5.37
N THR A 225 -15.06 68.38 6.44
CA THR A 225 -15.05 68.68 7.88
C THR A 225 -15.73 69.96 8.37
#